data_AF-A0AAV9G7M2-F1
#
_entry.id   AF-A0AAV9G7M2-F1
#
_cell.length_a   1.000
_cell.length_b   1.000
_cell.length_c   1.000
_cell.angle_alpha   90.00
_cell.angle_beta   90.00
_cell.angle_gamma   90.00
#
_symmetry.space_group_name_H-M   'P 1'
#
loop_
_entity.id
_entity.type
_entity.pdbx_description
1 polymer ?
#
loop_
_entity_poly.entity_id
_entity_poly.type
_entity_poly.pdbx_seq_one_letter_code
_entity_poly.pdbx_strand_id
1 'polypeptide(L)'
;MEGHCIASQEELAEAYRNSRLSLPAALRIPLATGMSFILGWSLGTAQGSKMAGLRFRAEHAHKLPDTTTGWYMYHRSKNYHVATAGLIEGVKMGLRVSFWTTTMLGIEHMFDTYRGTADVLNTLTSCVTVAGGFSLWNRFSLPMAARTTKTAVVVGLLYGGVQDVFGAMRGRPIGYIDFTPSSTDSLTINEASSLLRDTPPEPAPEDMAKRAPLAVLPLTSVLRTLMTTTVSSSKFLLPPSLAIMSVLANSHSPALNPDRNPLLRFILKKTFYTQFCAGENAAEVRHTIASLKKIGFSGVILGYAKEVVLTDAQTRDLTSNGIHSAAAQECITTEIKAWADGTMATVSLASPGDFVALKFTGAGRQALYALSQRLPPSEALASAIDHTCQLAASRGVRLLFDAEQQAVQAGIDDWTLEYMRRFNTPEKAIVYGTYQAYLKATPQTLTKHLLAARDGNFTLGVKLVRGAYLGSDPRHLIHDTKSDTDACYDGIAEALLRKEWMAPLQLPTNANTRGFPNVNMVLASHNRDSVLKARSLIDGGNNKTEVAFAQLQGMADEVSCELVAGREQDGRGEKKLNAYKYLVWGSTGECMKYLLRRAQENRDAVQRTRSGRDAMRAEVVRRVKGFFGFA
;
A
#
# COMPACT_ATOMS: atom_id res chain seq x y z
N MET A 1 5.20 46.60 -43.67
CA MET A 1 5.67 46.49 -42.27
C MET A 1 4.43 46.19 -41.45
N GLU A 2 4.18 45.03 -40.85
CA GLU A 2 5.04 43.92 -40.41
C GLU A 2 4.24 42.62 -40.55
N GLY A 3 4.87 41.56 -41.07
CA GLY A 3 4.27 40.23 -41.11
C GLY A 3 4.59 39.48 -39.83
N HIS A 4 3.59 39.11 -39.05
CA HIS A 4 3.74 38.14 -37.98
C HIS A 4 3.98 36.75 -38.59
N CYS A 5 5.23 36.30 -38.52
CA CYS A 5 5.65 34.96 -38.93
C CYS A 5 5.11 33.93 -37.91
N ILE A 6 4.21 33.05 -38.35
CA ILE A 6 3.80 31.87 -37.60
C ILE A 6 4.89 30.83 -37.83
N ALA A 7 5.66 30.50 -36.80
CA ALA A 7 6.68 29.45 -36.87
C ALA A 7 6.07 28.13 -37.35
N SER A 8 6.75 27.46 -38.28
CA SER A 8 6.33 26.16 -38.82
C SER A 8 6.38 25.07 -37.74
N GLN A 9 5.60 23.99 -37.90
CA GLN A 9 5.58 22.89 -36.91
C GLN A 9 6.94 22.21 -36.74
N GLU A 10 7.77 22.21 -37.79
CA GLU A 10 9.14 21.66 -37.74
C GLU A 10 10.08 22.54 -36.92
N GLU A 11 10.03 23.86 -37.09
CA GLU A 11 10.81 24.82 -36.29
C GLU A 11 10.43 24.74 -34.79
N LEU A 12 9.15 24.53 -34.50
CA LEU A 12 8.66 24.29 -33.13
C LEU A 12 9.18 22.96 -32.57
N ALA A 13 9.15 21.88 -33.35
CA ALA A 13 9.66 20.58 -32.92
C ALA A 13 11.17 20.59 -32.67
N GLU A 14 11.93 21.31 -33.49
CA GLU A 14 13.37 21.50 -33.34
C GLU A 14 13.71 22.38 -32.13
N ALA A 15 12.97 23.49 -31.92
CA ALA A 15 13.10 24.33 -30.75
C ALA A 15 12.85 23.55 -29.44
N TYR A 16 11.87 22.65 -29.42
CA TYR A 16 11.60 21.78 -28.27
C TYR A 16 12.68 20.71 -28.07
N ARG A 17 13.26 20.17 -29.15
CA ARG A 17 14.34 19.18 -29.10
C ARG A 17 15.63 19.76 -28.53
N ASN A 18 15.95 20.99 -28.90
CA ASN A 18 17.16 21.69 -28.48
C ASN A 18 17.02 22.40 -27.11
N SER A 19 15.79 22.49 -26.58
CA SER A 19 15.51 23.13 -25.29
C SER A 19 15.84 22.25 -24.07
N ARG A 20 16.33 22.88 -22.99
CA ARG A 20 16.50 22.21 -21.68
C ARG A 20 15.17 21.66 -21.18
N LEU A 21 15.17 20.39 -20.75
CA LEU A 21 13.97 19.67 -20.27
C LEU A 21 12.83 19.61 -21.30
N SER A 22 13.14 19.81 -22.59
CA SER A 22 12.16 19.89 -23.68
C SER A 22 11.10 20.98 -23.50
N LEU A 23 11.47 22.08 -22.83
CA LEU A 23 10.63 23.24 -22.64
C LEU A 23 11.39 24.50 -23.10
N PRO A 24 10.87 25.24 -24.09
CA PRO A 24 11.43 26.52 -24.49
C PRO A 24 11.60 27.47 -23.30
N ALA A 25 12.64 28.30 -23.30
CA ALA A 25 12.94 29.22 -22.19
C ALA A 25 11.73 30.12 -21.84
N ALA A 26 10.98 30.57 -22.86
CA ALA A 26 9.77 31.37 -22.70
C ALA A 26 8.66 30.69 -21.89
N LEU A 27 8.61 29.35 -21.87
CA LEU A 27 7.66 28.57 -21.08
C LEU A 27 8.27 28.07 -19.76
N ARG A 28 9.54 27.64 -19.83
CA ARG A 28 10.29 27.05 -18.72
C ARG A 28 10.48 28.03 -17.58
N ILE A 29 10.91 29.26 -17.87
CA ILE A 29 11.22 30.26 -16.84
C ILE A 29 9.95 30.66 -16.08
N PRO A 30 8.84 31.08 -16.71
CA PRO A 30 7.61 31.43 -15.99
C PRO A 30 7.04 30.25 -15.18
N LEU A 31 7.07 29.04 -15.73
CA LEU A 31 6.59 27.84 -15.04
C LEU A 31 7.41 27.56 -13.77
N ALA A 32 8.75 27.61 -13.87
CA ALA A 32 9.63 27.42 -12.73
C ALA A 32 9.49 28.54 -11.69
N THR A 33 9.31 29.79 -12.13
CA THR A 33 9.01 30.95 -11.26
C THR A 33 7.68 30.74 -10.52
N GLY A 34 6.64 30.23 -11.18
CA GLY A 34 5.36 29.90 -10.55
C GLY A 34 5.47 28.77 -9.52
N MET A 35 6.14 27.67 -9.87
CA MET A 35 6.37 26.55 -8.96
C MET A 35 7.20 26.96 -7.74
N SER A 36 8.25 27.73 -7.95
CA SER A 36 9.12 28.23 -6.88
C SER A 36 8.40 29.22 -5.96
N PHE A 37 7.48 30.04 -6.50
CA PHE A 37 6.58 30.87 -5.68
C PHE A 37 5.68 30.00 -4.79
N ILE A 38 5.03 28.96 -5.33
CA ILE A 38 4.14 28.07 -4.56
C ILE A 38 4.91 27.37 -3.43
N LEU A 39 6.11 26.87 -3.73
CA LEU A 39 6.98 26.25 -2.73
C LEU A 39 7.41 27.26 -1.67
N GLY A 40 7.90 28.43 -2.07
CA GLY A 40 8.29 29.51 -1.16
C GLY A 40 7.13 29.97 -0.29
N TRP A 41 5.93 30.11 -0.86
CA TRP A 41 4.71 30.44 -0.14
C TRP A 41 4.36 29.39 0.90
N SER A 42 4.40 28.11 0.54
CA SER A 42 4.11 27.01 1.46
C SER A 42 5.07 26.99 2.65
N LEU A 43 6.39 27.14 2.39
CA LEU A 43 7.40 27.21 3.45
C LEU A 43 7.22 28.46 4.32
N GLY A 44 6.97 29.62 3.69
CA GLY A 44 6.77 30.90 4.37
C GLY A 44 5.54 30.88 5.27
N THR A 45 4.44 30.29 4.83
CA THR A 45 3.23 30.12 5.64
C THR A 45 3.48 29.21 6.83
N ALA A 46 4.12 28.05 6.62
CA ALA A 46 4.43 27.15 7.73
C ALA A 46 5.33 27.81 8.79
N GLN A 47 6.39 28.50 8.35
CA GLN A 47 7.32 29.17 9.26
C GLN A 47 6.70 30.39 9.94
N GLY A 48 5.97 31.22 9.19
CA GLY A 48 5.29 32.42 9.69
C GLY A 48 4.22 32.08 10.72
N SER A 49 3.36 31.10 10.41
CA SER A 49 2.34 30.61 11.35
C SER A 49 2.96 30.04 12.63
N LYS A 50 4.03 29.25 12.51
CA LYS A 50 4.73 28.69 13.68
C LYS A 50 5.34 29.78 14.55
N MET A 51 6.01 30.75 13.95
CA MET A 51 6.68 31.85 14.67
C MET A 51 5.66 32.78 15.33
N ALA A 52 4.58 33.15 14.64
CA ALA A 52 3.50 33.96 15.20
C ALA A 52 2.81 33.25 16.37
N GLY A 53 2.57 31.94 16.26
CA GLY A 53 2.00 31.15 17.35
C GLY A 53 2.92 31.02 18.56
N LEU A 54 4.25 31.05 18.37
CA LEU A 54 5.22 31.11 19.46
C LEU A 54 5.27 32.49 20.11
N ARG A 55 5.34 33.56 19.30
CA ARG A 55 5.34 34.96 19.78
C ARG A 55 4.07 35.29 20.56
N PHE A 56 2.90 34.96 20.01
CA PHE A 56 1.62 35.20 20.68
C PHE A 56 1.55 34.52 22.06
N ARG A 57 2.05 33.29 22.17
CA ARG A 57 2.11 32.56 23.44
C ARG A 57 3.09 33.20 24.42
N ALA A 58 4.26 33.63 23.95
CA ALA A 58 5.25 34.30 24.78
C ALA A 58 4.72 35.64 25.31
N GLU A 59 4.12 36.46 24.45
CA GLU A 59 3.53 37.75 24.80
C GLU A 59 2.37 37.61 25.81
N HIS A 60 1.58 36.55 25.72
CA HIS A 60 0.42 36.33 26.60
C HIS A 60 0.68 35.31 27.73
N ALA A 61 1.92 34.88 27.94
CA ALA A 61 2.25 33.89 28.98
C ALA A 61 1.87 34.36 30.40
N HIS A 62 1.84 35.67 30.63
CA HIS A 62 1.50 36.31 31.90
C HIS A 62 0.00 36.65 32.04
N LYS A 63 -0.83 36.37 31.02
CA LYS A 63 -2.27 36.70 30.96
C LYS A 63 -3.08 35.50 30.44
N LEU A 64 -2.92 34.35 31.09
CA LEU A 64 -3.69 33.16 30.74
C LEU A 64 -5.13 33.28 31.27
N PRO A 65 -6.16 33.01 30.45
CA PRO A 65 -7.54 33.06 30.92
C PRO A 65 -7.84 31.98 31.97
N ASP A 66 -8.72 32.30 32.90
CA ASP A 66 -9.25 31.42 33.94
C ASP A 66 -10.67 30.91 33.62
N THR A 67 -11.37 31.57 32.69
CA THR A 67 -12.71 31.20 32.23
C THR A 67 -12.69 30.46 30.89
N THR A 68 -13.69 29.61 30.67
CA THR A 68 -13.91 28.89 29.39
C THR A 68 -14.12 29.85 28.22
N THR A 69 -14.91 30.90 28.42
CA THR A 69 -15.13 31.99 27.44
C THR A 69 -13.83 32.72 27.12
N GLY A 70 -12.99 32.99 28.13
CA GLY A 70 -11.68 33.61 27.94
C GLY A 70 -10.73 32.74 27.11
N TRP A 71 -10.71 31.42 27.35
CA TRP A 71 -9.94 30.47 26.54
C TRP A 71 -10.41 30.43 25.08
N TYR A 72 -11.71 30.48 24.82
CA TYR A 72 -12.24 30.57 23.47
C TYR A 72 -11.73 31.83 22.73
N MET A 73 -11.83 33.00 23.35
CA MET A 73 -11.36 34.27 22.76
C MET A 73 -9.84 34.30 22.57
N TYR A 74 -9.09 33.71 23.50
CA TYR A 74 -7.65 33.53 23.40
C TYR A 74 -7.27 32.69 22.17
N HIS A 75 -7.91 31.54 21.99
CA HIS A 75 -7.65 30.66 20.84
C HIS A 75 -8.08 31.30 19.53
N ARG A 76 -9.22 31.99 19.48
CA ARG A 76 -9.68 32.73 18.31
C ARG A 76 -8.67 33.79 17.89
N SER A 77 -8.22 34.62 18.83
CA SER A 77 -7.25 35.69 18.58
C SER A 77 -5.89 35.13 18.14
N LYS A 78 -5.39 34.10 18.83
CA LYS A 78 -4.17 33.40 18.44
C LYS A 78 -4.25 32.87 17.02
N ASN A 79 -5.34 32.20 16.66
CA ASN A 79 -5.53 31.62 15.34
C ASN A 79 -5.58 32.71 14.25
N TYR A 80 -6.19 33.86 14.53
CA TYR A 80 -6.19 35.01 13.62
C TYR A 80 -4.78 35.56 13.37
N HIS A 81 -3.99 35.76 14.43
CA HIS A 81 -2.58 36.20 14.29
C HIS A 81 -1.71 35.17 13.56
N VAL A 82 -1.92 33.89 13.83
CA VAL A 82 -1.21 32.78 13.18
C VAL A 82 -1.54 32.70 11.67
N ALA A 83 -2.81 32.89 11.30
CA ALA A 83 -3.26 32.85 9.92
C ALA A 83 -2.75 34.06 9.11
N THR A 84 -2.93 35.27 9.64
CA THR A 84 -2.49 36.52 9.00
C THR A 84 -0.97 36.57 8.83
N ALA A 85 -0.20 36.23 9.86
CA ALA A 85 1.25 36.16 9.76
C ALA A 85 1.73 35.07 8.79
N GLY A 86 1.03 33.92 8.76
CA GLY A 86 1.30 32.86 7.79
C GLY A 86 1.09 33.32 6.35
N LEU A 87 0.02 34.07 6.07
CA LEU A 87 -0.24 34.59 4.74
C LEU A 87 0.82 35.62 4.30
N ILE A 88 1.15 36.57 5.18
CA ILE A 88 2.12 37.64 4.89
C ILE A 88 3.52 37.05 4.65
N GLU A 89 3.99 36.18 5.54
CA GLU A 89 5.31 35.56 5.39
C GLU A 89 5.34 34.56 4.22
N GLY A 90 4.21 33.91 3.92
CA GLY A 90 4.02 33.12 2.70
C GLY A 90 4.29 33.96 1.45
N VAL A 91 3.60 35.09 1.28
CA VAL A 91 3.80 35.97 0.12
C VAL A 91 5.24 36.49 0.04
N LYS A 92 5.82 36.97 1.16
CA LYS A 92 7.21 37.45 1.18
C LYS A 92 8.20 36.37 0.76
N MET A 93 8.07 35.16 1.29
CA MET A 93 8.97 34.04 0.98
C MET A 93 8.76 33.56 -0.46
N GLY A 94 7.51 33.47 -0.90
CA GLY A 94 7.16 33.14 -2.29
C GLY A 94 7.84 34.08 -3.29
N LEU A 95 7.74 35.40 -3.07
CA LEU A 95 8.38 36.41 -3.92
C LEU A 95 9.91 36.34 -3.87
N ARG A 96 10.51 36.10 -2.70
CA ARG A 96 11.97 35.97 -2.56
C ARG A 96 12.50 34.76 -3.32
N VAL A 97 11.87 33.60 -3.14
CA VAL A 97 12.31 32.36 -3.79
C VAL A 97 12.09 32.42 -5.29
N SER A 98 10.97 33.00 -5.74
CA SER A 98 10.69 33.17 -7.18
C SER A 98 11.65 34.14 -7.84
N PHE A 99 12.02 35.25 -7.18
CA PHE A 99 13.03 36.18 -7.67
C PHE A 99 14.38 35.50 -7.94
N TRP A 100 14.90 34.75 -6.96
CA TRP A 100 16.19 34.08 -7.11
C TRP A 100 16.14 32.92 -8.12
N THR A 101 15.01 32.23 -8.23
CA THR A 101 14.80 31.18 -9.24
C THR A 101 14.79 31.78 -10.66
N THR A 102 14.04 32.86 -10.87
CA THR A 102 14.02 33.57 -12.16
C THR A 102 15.42 34.10 -12.51
N THR A 103 16.14 34.64 -11.55
CA THR A 103 17.51 35.15 -11.75
C THR A 103 18.46 34.02 -12.17
N MET A 104 18.39 32.87 -11.48
CA MET A 104 19.20 31.69 -11.83
C MET A 104 18.89 31.21 -13.25
N LEU A 105 17.62 30.99 -13.58
CA LEU A 105 17.25 30.47 -14.91
C LEU A 105 17.49 31.49 -16.02
N GLY A 106 17.40 32.79 -15.72
CA GLY A 106 17.75 33.88 -16.62
C GLY A 106 19.24 33.92 -16.94
N ILE A 107 20.10 33.81 -15.92
CA ILE A 107 21.56 33.73 -16.10
C ILE A 107 21.94 32.45 -16.85
N GLU A 108 21.31 31.31 -16.54
CA GLU A 108 21.52 30.06 -17.27
C GLU A 108 21.16 30.22 -18.75
N HIS A 109 20.00 30.81 -19.04
CA HIS A 109 19.58 31.08 -20.41
C HIS A 109 20.50 32.07 -21.14
N MET A 110 20.99 33.09 -20.43
CA MET A 110 21.98 34.03 -20.96
C MET A 110 23.26 33.31 -21.38
N PHE A 111 23.77 32.40 -20.54
CA PHE A 111 24.96 31.60 -20.87
C PHE A 111 24.69 30.60 -22.00
N ASP A 112 23.52 29.96 -22.03
CA ASP A 112 23.13 29.06 -23.12
C ASP A 112 23.11 29.79 -24.48
N THR A 113 22.54 31.00 -24.51
CA THR A 113 22.48 31.82 -25.73
C THR A 113 23.86 32.37 -26.11
N TYR A 114 24.69 32.76 -25.13
CA TYR A 114 26.02 33.32 -25.35
C TYR A 114 27.04 32.27 -25.84
N ARG A 115 27.05 31.07 -25.23
CA ARG A 115 27.97 29.98 -25.59
C ARG A 115 27.46 29.14 -26.75
N GLY A 116 26.19 29.24 -27.12
CA GLY A 116 25.57 28.40 -28.14
C GLY A 116 25.44 26.92 -27.73
N THR A 117 25.80 26.58 -26.50
CA THR A 117 25.72 25.23 -25.92
C THR A 117 24.89 25.26 -24.65
N ALA A 118 24.10 24.23 -24.41
CA ALA A 118 23.37 24.05 -23.16
C ALA A 118 23.92 22.84 -22.40
N ASP A 119 24.78 23.11 -21.41
CA ASP A 119 25.52 22.11 -20.63
C ASP A 119 25.47 22.36 -19.12
N VAL A 120 25.90 21.39 -18.31
CA VAL A 120 26.00 21.47 -16.84
C VAL A 120 26.88 22.63 -16.38
N LEU A 121 27.85 23.07 -17.20
CA LEU A 121 28.74 24.18 -16.84
C LEU A 121 27.97 25.49 -16.80
N ASN A 122 27.05 25.74 -17.74
CA ASN A 122 26.17 26.93 -17.69
C ASN A 122 25.25 26.95 -16.48
N THR A 123 24.72 25.78 -16.10
CA THR A 123 23.89 25.64 -14.91
C THR A 123 24.71 25.90 -13.65
N LEU A 124 25.94 25.37 -13.59
CA LEU A 124 26.86 25.57 -12.49
C LEU A 124 27.27 27.03 -12.33
N THR A 125 27.67 27.70 -13.42
CA THR A 125 28.05 29.13 -13.38
C THR A 125 26.88 29.99 -12.95
N SER A 126 25.66 29.70 -13.43
CA SER A 126 24.45 30.37 -12.98
C SER A 126 24.21 30.20 -11.47
N CYS A 127 24.27 28.97 -10.95
CA CYS A 127 24.10 28.70 -9.52
C CYS A 127 25.14 29.42 -8.66
N VAL A 128 26.42 29.41 -9.07
CA VAL A 128 27.50 30.09 -8.34
C VAL A 128 27.34 31.61 -8.40
N THR A 129 26.93 32.16 -9.54
CA THR A 129 26.66 33.61 -9.71
C THR A 129 25.53 34.06 -8.80
N VAL A 130 24.43 33.31 -8.75
CA VAL A 130 23.29 33.59 -7.85
C VAL A 130 23.70 33.44 -6.38
N ALA A 131 24.51 32.43 -6.04
CA ALA A 131 25.01 32.26 -4.68
C ALA A 131 25.91 33.42 -4.24
N GLY A 132 26.76 33.93 -5.13
CA GLY A 132 27.55 35.14 -4.90
C GLY A 132 26.67 36.37 -4.68
N GLY A 133 25.73 36.63 -5.59
CA GLY A 133 24.77 37.73 -5.47
C GLY A 133 23.93 37.66 -4.20
N PHE A 134 23.45 36.47 -3.85
CA PHE A 134 22.70 36.22 -2.61
C PHE A 134 23.55 36.47 -1.36
N SER A 135 24.82 36.03 -1.38
CA SER A 135 25.75 36.23 -0.26
C SER A 135 26.06 37.70 -0.04
N LEU A 136 26.24 38.47 -1.13
CA LEU A 136 26.42 39.92 -1.08
C LEU A 136 25.16 40.63 -0.57
N TRP A 137 23.99 40.26 -1.09
CA TRP A 137 22.70 40.82 -0.69
C TRP A 137 22.45 40.69 0.82
N ASN A 138 22.82 39.55 1.40
CA ASN A 138 22.63 39.28 2.83
C ASN A 138 23.86 39.60 3.69
N ARG A 139 24.91 40.21 3.11
CA ARG A 139 26.16 40.59 3.80
C ARG A 139 26.77 39.43 4.60
N PHE A 140 26.86 38.26 3.99
CA PHE A 140 27.41 37.06 4.63
C PHE A 140 28.91 37.21 4.94
N SER A 141 29.33 36.64 6.05
CA SER A 141 30.75 36.47 6.36
C SER A 141 31.42 35.50 5.37
N LEU A 142 32.73 35.61 5.20
CA LEU A 142 33.50 34.75 4.28
C LEU A 142 33.21 33.23 4.47
N PRO A 143 33.15 32.68 5.70
CA PRO A 143 32.81 31.28 5.89
C PRO A 143 31.38 30.92 5.44
N MET A 144 30.41 31.83 5.65
CA MET A 144 29.02 31.61 5.23
C MET A 144 28.87 31.70 3.71
N ALA A 145 29.55 32.65 3.07
CA ALA A 145 29.61 32.78 1.62
C ALA A 145 30.26 31.53 0.98
N ALA A 146 31.36 31.03 1.56
CA ALA A 146 32.01 29.80 1.11
C ALA A 146 31.09 28.58 1.23
N ARG A 147 30.36 28.43 2.34
CA ARG A 147 29.37 27.35 2.51
C ARG A 147 28.23 27.46 1.50
N THR A 148 27.72 28.67 1.26
CA THR A 148 26.64 28.93 0.30
C THR A 148 27.09 28.57 -1.12
N THR A 149 28.31 28.97 -1.47
CA THR A 149 28.94 28.65 -2.76
C THR A 149 29.15 27.14 -2.92
N LYS A 150 29.66 26.44 -1.89
CA LYS A 150 29.81 24.98 -1.93
C LYS A 150 28.48 24.27 -2.18
N THR A 151 27.41 24.69 -1.51
CA THR A 151 26.06 24.14 -1.75
C THR A 151 25.60 24.44 -3.17
N ALA A 152 25.83 25.65 -3.67
CA ALA A 152 25.47 26.03 -5.02
C ALA A 152 26.21 25.23 -6.09
N VAL A 153 27.48 24.88 -5.85
CA VAL A 153 28.26 23.98 -6.72
C VAL A 153 27.61 22.60 -6.77
N VAL A 154 27.30 22.01 -5.62
CA VAL A 154 26.68 20.68 -5.54
C VAL A 154 25.31 20.68 -6.23
N VAL A 155 24.47 21.68 -5.94
CA VAL A 155 23.14 21.81 -6.56
C VAL A 155 23.26 22.04 -8.06
N GLY A 156 24.19 22.88 -8.52
CA GLY A 156 24.43 23.16 -9.93
C GLY A 156 24.87 21.92 -10.71
N LEU A 157 25.79 21.12 -10.16
CA LEU A 157 26.24 19.86 -10.76
C LEU A 157 25.11 18.83 -10.82
N LEU A 158 24.33 18.67 -9.74
CA LEU A 158 23.23 17.71 -9.72
C LEU A 158 22.10 18.10 -10.67
N TYR A 159 21.66 19.36 -10.61
CA TYR A 159 20.56 19.85 -11.43
C TYR A 159 20.96 19.89 -12.91
N GLY A 160 22.13 20.45 -13.23
CA GLY A 160 22.62 20.51 -14.60
C GLY A 160 22.95 19.13 -15.17
N GLY A 161 23.49 18.22 -14.35
CA GLY A 161 23.72 16.83 -14.74
C GLY A 161 22.42 16.09 -15.11
N VAL A 162 21.34 16.30 -14.35
CA VAL A 162 20.02 15.73 -14.69
C VAL A 162 19.49 16.32 -16.01
N GLN A 163 19.66 17.62 -16.24
CA GLN A 163 19.25 18.27 -17.50
C GLN A 163 20.05 17.75 -18.70
N ASP A 164 21.35 17.49 -18.52
CA ASP A 164 22.24 16.94 -19.54
C ASP A 164 21.90 15.48 -19.85
N VAL A 165 21.73 14.62 -18.82
CA VAL A 165 21.29 13.22 -19.01
C VAL A 165 19.97 13.17 -19.77
N PHE A 166 18.99 13.98 -19.38
CA PHE A 166 17.69 14.02 -20.06
C PHE A 166 17.81 14.55 -21.50
N GLY A 167 18.74 15.48 -21.75
CA GLY A 167 19.08 15.94 -23.09
C GLY A 167 19.72 14.85 -23.95
N ALA A 168 20.74 14.16 -23.43
CA ALA A 168 21.44 13.08 -24.11
C ALA A 168 20.50 11.92 -24.47
N MET A 169 19.62 11.49 -23.55
CA MET A 169 18.63 10.44 -23.81
C MET A 169 17.68 10.78 -24.97
N ARG A 170 17.59 12.05 -25.38
CA ARG A 170 16.74 12.55 -26.46
C ARG A 170 17.52 13.05 -27.68
N GLY A 171 18.83 12.80 -27.72
CA GLY A 171 19.69 13.18 -28.85
C GLY A 171 20.03 14.68 -28.93
N ARG A 172 19.92 15.42 -27.82
CA ARG A 172 20.40 16.81 -27.75
C ARG A 172 21.93 16.81 -27.61
N PRO A 173 22.69 17.51 -28.45
CA PRO A 173 24.14 17.62 -28.30
C PRO A 173 24.47 18.38 -27.01
N ILE A 174 25.44 17.87 -26.24
CA ILE A 174 25.91 18.47 -24.99
C ILE A 174 27.29 19.07 -25.25
N GLY A 175 27.51 20.32 -24.83
CA GLY A 175 28.67 21.12 -25.27
C GLY A 175 30.07 20.57 -24.95
N TYR A 176 30.19 19.55 -24.10
CA TYR A 176 31.45 18.88 -23.75
C TYR A 176 31.49 17.40 -24.17
N ILE A 177 30.51 16.96 -24.96
CA ILE A 177 30.43 15.62 -25.54
C ILE A 177 30.42 15.79 -27.06
N ASP A 178 31.52 15.42 -27.72
CA ASP A 178 31.56 15.35 -29.18
C ASP A 178 30.66 14.20 -29.65
N PHE A 179 29.51 14.56 -30.21
CA PHE A 179 28.76 13.65 -31.07
C PHE A 179 29.46 13.62 -32.43
N THR A 180 30.50 12.82 -32.58
CA THR A 180 31.01 12.51 -33.91
C THR A 180 29.92 11.78 -34.70
N PRO A 181 29.44 12.31 -35.84
CA PRO A 181 28.64 11.51 -36.74
C PRO A 181 29.60 10.55 -37.43
N SER A 182 29.58 9.28 -37.04
CA SER A 182 30.23 8.25 -37.84
C SER A 182 29.51 8.21 -39.19
N SER A 183 30.24 8.60 -40.23
CA SER A 183 29.89 8.38 -41.63
C SER A 183 29.48 6.93 -41.85
N THR A 184 28.23 6.70 -42.19
CA THR A 184 27.82 5.56 -43.02
C THR A 184 26.53 5.94 -43.73
N ASP A 185 26.73 6.47 -44.94
CA ASP A 185 25.70 6.49 -45.98
C ASP A 185 25.12 5.09 -46.17
N SER A 186 23.81 5.06 -46.39
CA SER A 186 23.09 4.04 -47.17
C SER A 186 23.56 2.59 -47.00
N LEU A 187 23.09 1.92 -45.94
CA LEU A 187 22.97 0.46 -45.95
C LEU A 187 21.50 0.09 -45.79
N THR A 188 21.05 -0.63 -46.80
CA THR A 188 19.69 -1.05 -47.13
C THR A 188 18.94 -1.71 -45.97
N ILE A 189 17.62 -1.48 -45.94
CA ILE A 189 16.59 -2.06 -45.05
C ILE A 189 16.57 -3.62 -45.02
N ASN A 190 17.40 -4.30 -45.81
CA ASN A 190 17.41 -5.76 -45.92
C ASN A 190 18.37 -6.49 -44.97
N GLU A 191 19.31 -5.84 -44.28
CA GLU A 191 20.23 -6.53 -43.34
C GLU A 191 19.70 -6.62 -41.90
N ALA A 192 18.84 -5.67 -41.48
CA ALA A 192 18.23 -5.68 -40.14
C ALA A 192 17.27 -6.87 -39.91
N SER A 193 16.84 -7.54 -40.99
CA SER A 193 15.99 -8.73 -40.91
C SER A 193 16.78 -10.02 -40.64
N SER A 194 18.10 -10.01 -40.85
CA SER A 194 18.97 -11.18 -40.65
C SER A 194 19.57 -11.24 -39.24
N LEU A 195 19.82 -10.09 -38.60
CA LEU A 195 20.37 -10.00 -37.23
C LEU A 195 19.31 -10.18 -36.12
N LEU A 196 18.02 -10.21 -36.47
CA LEU A 196 16.92 -10.52 -35.54
C LEU A 196 16.59 -12.02 -35.48
N ARG A 197 17.40 -12.89 -36.10
CA ARG A 197 17.22 -14.36 -36.08
C ARG A 197 18.22 -15.13 -35.25
N ASP A 198 19.21 -14.48 -34.64
CA ASP A 198 20.02 -15.14 -33.62
C ASP A 198 19.41 -14.90 -32.24
N THR A 199 18.66 -15.89 -31.79
CA THR A 199 18.41 -16.10 -30.37
C THR A 199 19.74 -16.09 -29.63
N PRO A 200 19.90 -15.30 -28.55
CA PRO A 200 21.13 -15.32 -27.79
C PRO A 200 21.41 -16.74 -27.29
N PRO A 201 22.67 -17.21 -27.30
CA PRO A 201 22.99 -18.51 -26.76
C PRO A 201 22.56 -18.55 -25.29
N GLU A 202 21.92 -19.66 -24.94
CA GLU A 202 21.51 -19.97 -23.57
C GLU A 202 22.72 -19.77 -22.64
N PRO A 203 22.63 -18.96 -21.58
CA PRO A 203 23.76 -18.72 -20.71
C PRO A 203 24.18 -20.03 -20.05
N ALA A 204 25.49 -20.27 -20.03
CA ALA A 204 26.09 -21.47 -19.46
C ALA A 204 25.65 -21.69 -18.00
N PRO A 205 25.56 -22.94 -17.51
CA PRO A 205 24.81 -23.30 -16.30
C PRO A 205 25.41 -22.81 -14.96
N GLU A 206 26.56 -22.14 -14.98
CA GLU A 206 27.37 -21.91 -13.78
C GLU A 206 27.25 -20.50 -13.16
N ASP A 207 26.58 -19.54 -13.81
CA ASP A 207 26.41 -18.18 -13.27
C ASP A 207 25.00 -17.91 -12.68
N MET A 208 24.36 -18.96 -12.16
CA MET A 208 23.10 -18.85 -11.39
C MET A 208 23.35 -18.39 -9.96
N ALA A 209 23.99 -17.22 -9.79
CA ALA A 209 23.94 -16.48 -8.55
C ALA A 209 22.47 -16.17 -8.22
N LYS A 210 21.95 -16.80 -7.16
CA LYS A 210 20.55 -16.77 -6.70
C LYS A 210 19.81 -15.47 -7.09
N ARG A 211 18.94 -15.52 -8.11
CA ARG A 211 18.06 -14.40 -8.50
C ARG A 211 17.42 -13.80 -7.24
N ALA A 212 17.65 -12.51 -6.99
CA ALA A 212 17.08 -11.83 -5.83
C ALA A 212 15.54 -11.97 -5.86
N PRO A 213 14.87 -12.33 -4.75
CA PRO A 213 13.43 -12.60 -4.75
C PRO A 213 12.58 -11.49 -5.37
N LEU A 214 12.95 -10.22 -5.17
CA LEU A 214 12.25 -9.05 -5.70
C LEU A 214 12.44 -8.80 -7.20
N ALA A 215 13.34 -9.52 -7.87
CA ALA A 215 13.60 -9.37 -9.30
C ALA A 215 12.37 -9.71 -10.15
N VAL A 216 11.47 -10.57 -9.64
CA VAL A 216 10.21 -10.94 -10.32
C VAL A 216 9.23 -9.76 -10.47
N LEU A 217 9.41 -8.69 -9.70
CA LEU A 217 8.51 -7.54 -9.72
C LEU A 217 8.87 -6.53 -10.81
N PRO A 218 7.88 -5.91 -11.49
CA PRO A 218 8.12 -4.77 -12.38
C PRO A 218 8.75 -3.59 -11.65
N LEU A 219 9.60 -2.81 -12.34
CA LEU A 219 10.27 -1.65 -11.74
C LEU A 219 9.27 -0.63 -11.18
N THR A 220 8.14 -0.42 -11.87
CA THR A 220 7.08 0.48 -11.40
C THR A 220 6.47 0.03 -10.07
N SER A 221 6.32 -1.29 -9.85
CA SER A 221 5.86 -1.85 -8.58
C SER A 221 6.90 -1.69 -7.47
N VAL A 222 8.18 -1.91 -7.76
CA VAL A 222 9.28 -1.70 -6.80
C VAL A 222 9.35 -0.24 -6.36
N LEU A 223 9.31 0.70 -7.31
CA LEU A 223 9.35 2.14 -7.02
C LEU A 223 8.12 2.60 -6.23
N ARG A 224 6.92 2.13 -6.61
CA ARG A 224 5.68 2.44 -5.87
C ARG A 224 5.76 1.91 -4.45
N THR A 225 6.20 0.67 -4.26
CA THR A 225 6.33 0.07 -2.92
C THR A 225 7.41 0.76 -2.10
N LEU A 226 8.53 1.15 -2.69
CA LEU A 226 9.55 1.95 -2.01
C LEU A 226 8.99 3.30 -1.53
N MET A 227 8.23 4.00 -2.39
CA MET A 227 7.59 5.27 -2.03
C MET A 227 6.61 5.09 -0.86
N THR A 228 5.68 4.12 -0.97
CA THR A 228 4.65 3.91 0.06
C THR A 228 5.25 3.45 1.38
N THR A 229 6.21 2.53 1.36
CA THR A 229 6.91 2.06 2.57
C THR A 229 7.79 3.13 3.20
N THR A 230 8.33 4.07 2.43
CA THR A 230 9.06 5.23 2.97
C THR A 230 8.12 6.15 3.75
N VAL A 231 6.92 6.42 3.23
CA VAL A 231 5.91 7.21 3.94
C VAL A 231 5.44 6.47 5.20
N SER A 232 5.10 5.18 5.08
CA SER A 232 4.49 4.42 6.16
C SER A 232 5.46 4.05 7.29
N SER A 233 6.74 3.85 6.99
CA SER A 233 7.78 3.58 8.01
C SER A 233 8.35 4.85 8.68
N SER A 234 7.95 6.04 8.21
CA SER A 234 8.42 7.31 8.74
C SER A 234 7.58 7.79 9.92
N LYS A 235 8.24 8.05 11.05
CA LYS A 235 7.61 8.65 12.24
C LYS A 235 7.07 10.06 11.98
N PHE A 236 7.58 10.74 10.96
CA PHE A 236 7.20 12.11 10.62
C PHE A 236 6.14 12.19 9.52
N LEU A 237 6.14 11.25 8.58
CA LEU A 237 5.20 11.27 7.44
C LEU A 237 3.93 10.47 7.71
N LEU A 238 3.99 9.41 8.53
CA LEU A 238 2.83 8.57 8.81
C LEU A 238 1.70 9.31 9.55
N PRO A 239 1.93 10.09 10.64
CA PRO A 239 0.84 10.80 11.31
C PRO A 239 0.06 11.77 10.41
N PRO A 240 0.70 12.69 9.65
CA PRO A 240 -0.05 13.57 8.75
C PRO A 240 -0.70 12.80 7.60
N SER A 241 -0.10 11.72 7.09
CA SER A 241 -0.75 10.92 6.05
C SER A 241 -2.03 10.24 6.54
N LEU A 242 -2.02 9.68 7.75
CA LEU A 242 -3.23 9.10 8.36
C LEU A 242 -4.30 10.16 8.62
N ALA A 243 -3.91 11.36 9.05
CA ALA A 243 -4.85 12.47 9.24
C ALA A 243 -5.51 12.88 7.92
N ILE A 244 -4.74 13.02 6.84
CA ILE A 244 -5.26 13.31 5.50
C ILE A 244 -6.22 12.20 5.05
N MET A 245 -5.82 10.93 5.17
CA MET A 245 -6.69 9.80 4.82
C MET A 245 -7.99 9.81 5.63
N SER A 246 -7.93 10.15 6.92
CA SER A 246 -9.11 10.25 7.78
C SER A 246 -10.07 11.35 7.34
N VAL A 247 -9.56 12.50 6.92
CA VAL A 247 -10.38 13.59 6.37
C VAL A 247 -11.01 13.17 5.06
N LEU A 248 -10.24 12.59 4.14
CA LEU A 248 -10.73 12.16 2.83
C LEU A 248 -11.76 11.03 2.92
N ALA A 249 -11.54 10.05 3.81
CA ALA A 249 -12.43 8.90 3.98
C ALA A 249 -13.79 9.26 4.60
N ASN A 250 -13.83 10.29 5.44
CA ASN A 250 -15.05 10.69 6.17
C ASN A 250 -15.67 12.00 5.67
N SER A 251 -15.10 12.64 4.64
CA SER A 251 -15.63 13.89 4.12
C SER A 251 -16.90 13.68 3.28
N HIS A 252 -17.95 14.43 3.64
CA HIS A 252 -19.17 14.55 2.84
C HIS A 252 -19.06 15.64 1.74
N SER A 253 -18.03 16.49 1.78
CA SER A 253 -17.81 17.53 0.78
C SER A 253 -17.47 16.91 -0.59
N PRO A 254 -18.14 17.32 -1.69
CA PRO A 254 -17.85 16.82 -3.04
C PRO A 254 -16.40 17.00 -3.47
N ALA A 255 -15.74 18.08 -3.03
CA ALA A 255 -14.35 18.38 -3.40
C ALA A 255 -13.33 17.43 -2.74
N LEU A 256 -13.64 16.92 -1.54
CA LEU A 256 -12.75 16.05 -0.77
C LEU A 256 -13.18 14.57 -0.80
N ASN A 257 -14.29 14.27 -1.48
CA ASN A 257 -14.78 12.92 -1.63
C ASN A 257 -14.17 12.27 -2.88
N PRO A 258 -13.40 11.18 -2.76
CA PRO A 258 -12.72 10.55 -3.89
C PRO A 258 -13.66 9.91 -4.91
N ASP A 259 -14.89 9.58 -4.52
CA ASP A 259 -15.88 9.01 -5.45
C ASP A 259 -16.59 10.12 -6.25
N ARG A 260 -16.53 11.39 -5.80
CA ARG A 260 -17.17 12.55 -6.45
C ARG A 260 -16.19 13.49 -7.15
N ASN A 261 -14.92 13.54 -6.74
CA ASN A 261 -13.89 14.38 -7.35
C ASN A 261 -12.97 13.57 -8.28
N PRO A 262 -13.07 13.72 -9.62
CA PRO A 262 -12.29 12.95 -10.58
C PRO A 262 -10.78 13.16 -10.48
N LEU A 263 -10.33 14.39 -10.15
CA LEU A 263 -8.91 14.70 -10.03
C LEU A 263 -8.32 14.04 -8.79
N LEU A 264 -9.01 14.16 -7.65
CA LEU A 264 -8.62 13.50 -6.40
C LEU A 264 -8.60 11.98 -6.61
N ARG A 265 -9.64 11.42 -7.25
CA ARG A 265 -9.70 10.01 -7.62
C ARG A 265 -8.50 9.60 -8.45
N PHE A 266 -8.17 10.35 -9.50
CA PHE A 266 -7.03 10.06 -10.37
C PHE A 266 -5.71 10.01 -9.60
N ILE A 267 -5.45 11.01 -8.74
CA ILE A 267 -4.24 11.07 -7.91
C ILE A 267 -4.17 9.86 -6.96
N LEU A 268 -5.27 9.55 -6.27
CA LEU A 268 -5.33 8.43 -5.33
C LEU A 268 -5.18 7.08 -6.03
N LYS A 269 -5.82 6.90 -7.19
CA LYS A 269 -5.69 5.71 -8.04
C LYS A 269 -4.25 5.48 -8.45
N LYS A 270 -3.56 6.50 -8.96
CA LYS A 270 -2.19 6.37 -9.46
C LYS A 270 -1.13 6.23 -8.37
N THR A 271 -1.49 6.45 -7.10
CA THR A 271 -0.56 6.41 -5.97
C THR A 271 -0.89 5.27 -5.00
N PHE A 272 -1.72 5.54 -3.99
CA PHE A 272 -1.96 4.67 -2.84
C PHE A 272 -2.93 3.52 -3.15
N TYR A 273 -3.99 3.77 -3.92
CA TYR A 273 -5.05 2.78 -4.14
C TYR A 273 -4.54 1.53 -4.87
N THR A 274 -3.84 1.69 -6.01
CA THR A 274 -3.29 0.56 -6.79
C THR A 274 -2.23 -0.24 -6.03
N GLN A 275 -1.67 0.30 -4.93
CA GLN A 275 -0.74 -0.46 -4.10
C GLN A 275 -1.44 -1.52 -3.24
N PHE A 276 -2.66 -1.28 -2.78
CA PHE A 276 -3.33 -2.10 -1.76
C PHE A 276 -4.67 -2.73 -2.21
N CYS A 277 -5.29 -2.19 -3.26
CA CYS A 277 -6.62 -2.61 -3.72
C CYS A 277 -6.56 -3.31 -5.08
N ALA A 278 -7.47 -4.26 -5.31
CA ALA A 278 -7.60 -4.98 -6.56
C ALA A 278 -8.16 -4.12 -7.70
N GLY A 279 -9.04 -3.17 -7.39
CA GLY A 279 -9.74 -2.38 -8.40
C GLY A 279 -11.13 -1.94 -7.95
N GLU A 280 -11.68 -0.95 -8.64
CA GLU A 280 -13.01 -0.41 -8.30
C GLU A 280 -14.16 -1.14 -9.00
N ASN A 281 -13.83 -1.87 -10.06
CA ASN A 281 -14.80 -2.56 -10.88
C ASN A 281 -14.25 -3.92 -11.33
N ALA A 282 -15.15 -4.74 -11.86
CA ALA A 282 -14.86 -6.10 -12.27
C ALA A 282 -13.67 -6.23 -13.25
N ALA A 283 -13.51 -5.29 -14.17
CA ALA A 283 -12.43 -5.33 -15.17
C ALA A 283 -11.07 -5.06 -14.51
N GLU A 284 -10.98 -4.05 -13.65
CA GLU A 284 -9.76 -3.74 -12.89
C GLU A 284 -9.36 -4.89 -11.96
N VAL A 285 -10.33 -5.47 -11.24
CA VAL A 285 -10.08 -6.61 -10.34
C VAL A 285 -9.54 -7.80 -11.14
N ARG A 286 -10.17 -8.17 -12.26
CA ARG A 286 -9.69 -9.27 -13.12
C ARG A 286 -8.28 -9.00 -13.65
N HIS A 287 -7.98 -7.78 -14.05
CA HIS A 287 -6.64 -7.41 -14.51
C HIS A 287 -5.59 -7.58 -13.39
N THR A 288 -5.90 -7.14 -12.17
CA THR A 288 -4.98 -7.28 -11.03
C THR A 288 -4.77 -8.75 -10.67
N ILE A 289 -5.83 -9.58 -10.66
CA ILE A 289 -5.72 -11.03 -10.42
C ILE A 289 -4.83 -11.68 -11.47
N ALA A 290 -5.04 -11.36 -12.76
CA ALA A 290 -4.23 -11.89 -13.86
C ALA A 290 -2.75 -11.48 -13.74
N SER A 291 -2.47 -10.23 -13.36
CA SER A 291 -1.12 -9.73 -13.14
C SER A 291 -0.39 -10.48 -12.01
N LEU A 292 -1.08 -10.73 -10.89
CA LEU A 292 -0.51 -11.50 -9.77
C LEU A 292 -0.26 -12.97 -10.16
N LYS A 293 -1.18 -13.60 -10.88
CA LYS A 293 -0.99 -14.97 -11.40
C LYS A 293 0.19 -15.05 -12.38
N LYS A 294 0.40 -14.01 -13.21
CA LYS A 294 1.55 -13.90 -14.11
C LYS A 294 2.89 -13.76 -13.37
N ILE A 295 2.93 -13.00 -12.27
CA ILE A 295 4.11 -12.93 -11.38
C ILE A 295 4.39 -14.30 -10.76
N GLY A 296 3.32 -15.04 -10.47
CA GLY A 296 3.38 -16.44 -10.15
C GLY A 296 2.37 -16.87 -9.09
N PHE A 297 1.80 -15.98 -8.30
CA PHE A 297 0.87 -16.35 -7.22
C PHE A 297 -0.17 -17.39 -7.67
N SER A 298 -0.42 -18.41 -6.84
CA SER A 298 -1.38 -19.48 -7.14
C SER A 298 -2.81 -18.95 -7.24
N GLY A 299 -3.11 -17.88 -6.53
CA GLY A 299 -4.39 -17.19 -6.60
C GLY A 299 -4.43 -15.95 -5.71
N VAL A 300 -5.65 -15.50 -5.43
CA VAL A 300 -5.90 -14.37 -4.53
C VAL A 300 -6.86 -14.73 -3.41
N ILE A 301 -6.85 -13.92 -2.36
CA ILE A 301 -7.94 -13.81 -1.41
C ILE A 301 -8.63 -12.47 -1.69
N LEU A 302 -9.89 -12.48 -2.11
CA LEU A 302 -10.62 -11.26 -2.45
C LEU A 302 -11.63 -10.91 -1.35
N GLY A 303 -11.54 -9.71 -0.80
CA GLY A 303 -12.51 -9.17 0.16
C GLY A 303 -13.25 -7.97 -0.41
N TYR A 304 -14.53 -7.82 -0.07
CA TYR A 304 -15.31 -6.63 -0.41
C TYR A 304 -15.05 -5.52 0.62
N ALA A 305 -14.74 -4.31 0.15
CA ALA A 305 -14.32 -3.21 1.03
C ALA A 305 -15.46 -2.54 1.81
N LYS A 306 -16.70 -2.66 1.31
CA LYS A 306 -17.87 -2.03 1.94
C LYS A 306 -18.20 -2.75 3.25
N GLU A 307 -18.02 -2.05 4.35
CA GLU A 307 -18.46 -2.47 5.69
C GLU A 307 -19.54 -1.47 6.15
N VAL A 308 -20.63 -1.97 6.75
CA VAL A 308 -21.65 -1.13 7.38
C VAL A 308 -21.06 -0.57 8.67
N VAL A 309 -20.73 0.73 8.68
CA VAL A 309 -20.24 1.41 9.88
C VAL A 309 -21.44 1.92 10.66
N LEU A 310 -21.69 1.35 11.83
CA LEU A 310 -22.73 1.81 12.74
C LEU A 310 -22.27 3.10 13.42
N THR A 311 -23.18 4.04 13.59
CA THR A 311 -22.95 5.22 14.44
C THR A 311 -23.04 4.84 15.92
N ASP A 312 -22.43 5.65 16.80
CA ASP A 312 -22.52 5.44 18.26
C ASP A 312 -23.96 5.50 18.78
N ALA A 313 -24.86 6.21 18.10
CA ALA A 313 -26.29 6.21 18.40
C ALA A 313 -26.93 4.87 18.01
N GLN A 314 -26.70 4.40 16.78
CA GLN A 314 -27.21 3.11 16.30
C GLN A 314 -26.66 1.91 17.08
N THR A 315 -25.45 2.02 17.62
CA THR A 315 -24.84 0.99 18.48
C THR A 315 -25.51 0.94 19.85
N ARG A 316 -25.95 2.09 20.38
CA ARG A 316 -26.69 2.17 21.66
C ARG A 316 -28.15 1.76 21.51
N ASP A 317 -28.74 1.97 20.34
CA ASP A 317 -30.10 1.55 19.99
C ASP A 317 -30.17 0.12 19.44
N LEU A 318 -29.16 -0.72 19.69
CA LEU A 318 -29.20 -2.18 19.43
C LEU A 318 -30.14 -2.87 20.44
N THR A 319 -31.38 -2.39 20.56
CA THR A 319 -32.45 -3.08 21.25
C THR A 319 -33.18 -3.97 20.26
N SER A 320 -33.78 -5.03 20.79
CA SER A 320 -34.51 -6.10 20.10
C SER A 320 -35.79 -5.63 19.39
N ASN A 321 -35.74 -4.54 18.62
CA ASN A 321 -36.87 -4.08 17.83
C ASN A 321 -37.26 -5.23 16.90
N GLY A 322 -38.43 -5.79 17.21
CA GLY A 322 -38.75 -7.19 16.96
C GLY A 322 -38.41 -7.65 15.55
N ILE A 323 -38.07 -8.92 15.46
CA ILE A 323 -37.79 -9.71 14.23
C ILE A 323 -38.90 -9.53 13.16
N HIS A 324 -40.06 -8.97 13.52
CA HIS A 324 -41.21 -8.68 12.65
C HIS A 324 -41.64 -7.19 12.59
N SER A 325 -40.78 -6.24 12.94
CA SER A 325 -41.08 -4.80 12.85
C SER A 325 -40.68 -4.18 11.50
N ALA A 326 -41.30 -3.05 11.12
CA ALA A 326 -40.93 -2.31 9.91
C ALA A 326 -39.43 -1.94 9.87
N ALA A 327 -38.82 -1.67 11.04
CA ALA A 327 -37.39 -1.43 11.19
C ALA A 327 -36.54 -2.68 10.88
N ALA A 328 -37.04 -3.89 11.15
CA ALA A 328 -36.35 -5.13 10.79
C ALA A 328 -36.37 -5.37 9.28
N GLN A 329 -37.47 -5.06 8.60
CA GLN A 329 -37.59 -5.16 7.15
C GLN A 329 -36.69 -4.14 6.42
N GLU A 330 -36.56 -2.93 6.97
CA GLU A 330 -35.63 -1.90 6.48
C GLU A 330 -34.18 -2.37 6.61
N CYS A 331 -33.78 -2.94 7.76
CA CYS A 331 -32.44 -3.50 7.95
C CYS A 331 -32.14 -4.63 6.95
N ILE A 332 -33.09 -5.55 6.72
CA ILE A 332 -32.93 -6.63 5.74
C ILE A 332 -32.68 -6.06 4.34
N THR A 333 -33.49 -5.07 3.94
CA THR A 333 -33.44 -4.51 2.58
C THR A 333 -32.20 -3.65 2.34
N THR A 334 -31.74 -2.92 3.35
CA THR A 334 -30.66 -1.93 3.20
C THR A 334 -29.28 -2.46 3.55
N GLU A 335 -29.16 -3.32 4.57
CA GLU A 335 -27.88 -3.80 5.10
C GLU A 335 -27.57 -5.22 4.61
N ILE A 336 -28.45 -6.19 4.90
CA ILE A 336 -28.23 -7.62 4.57
C ILE A 336 -28.17 -7.82 3.05
N LYS A 337 -29.12 -7.26 2.30
CA LYS A 337 -29.12 -7.37 0.83
C LYS A 337 -27.87 -6.75 0.22
N ALA A 338 -27.47 -5.55 0.66
CA ALA A 338 -26.28 -4.89 0.14
C ALA A 338 -24.99 -5.69 0.42
N TRP A 339 -24.90 -6.33 1.60
CA TRP A 339 -23.82 -7.24 1.94
C TRP A 339 -23.84 -8.52 1.09
N ALA A 340 -25.03 -9.11 0.89
CA ALA A 340 -25.22 -10.30 0.08
C ALA A 340 -24.82 -10.05 -1.38
N ASP A 341 -25.31 -8.97 -1.98
CA ASP A 341 -25.00 -8.58 -3.36
C ASP A 341 -23.50 -8.37 -3.55
N GLY A 342 -22.84 -7.66 -2.62
CA GLY A 342 -21.39 -7.45 -2.66
C GLY A 342 -20.59 -8.73 -2.50
N THR A 343 -21.04 -9.63 -1.61
CA THR A 343 -20.39 -10.92 -1.34
C THR A 343 -20.52 -11.86 -2.54
N MET A 344 -21.72 -12.00 -3.11
CA MET A 344 -21.96 -12.81 -4.31
C MET A 344 -21.23 -12.26 -5.53
N ALA A 345 -21.17 -10.93 -5.70
CA ALA A 345 -20.36 -10.30 -6.73
C ALA A 345 -18.87 -10.64 -6.55
N THR A 346 -18.38 -10.66 -5.31
CA THR A 346 -16.99 -11.03 -5.00
C THR A 346 -16.69 -12.49 -5.38
N VAL A 347 -17.58 -13.43 -5.06
CA VAL A 347 -17.47 -14.84 -5.49
C VAL A 347 -17.51 -14.97 -7.02
N SER A 348 -18.31 -14.14 -7.68
CA SER A 348 -18.40 -14.11 -9.15
C SER A 348 -17.12 -13.56 -9.82
N LEU A 349 -16.40 -12.67 -9.15
CA LEU A 349 -15.11 -12.13 -9.60
C LEU A 349 -13.95 -13.10 -9.38
N ALA A 350 -14.04 -13.94 -8.34
CA ALA A 350 -13.03 -14.94 -8.04
C ALA A 350 -12.98 -16.04 -9.12
N SER A 351 -11.77 -16.55 -9.38
CA SER A 351 -11.54 -17.71 -10.24
C SER A 351 -11.54 -19.00 -9.43
N PRO A 352 -11.70 -20.18 -10.06
CA PRO A 352 -11.51 -21.46 -9.37
C PRO A 352 -10.14 -21.51 -8.67
N GLY A 353 -10.14 -21.98 -7.43
CA GLY A 353 -8.96 -22.00 -6.56
C GLY A 353 -8.66 -20.67 -5.85
N ASP A 354 -9.31 -19.56 -6.16
CA ASP A 354 -9.19 -18.35 -5.34
C ASP A 354 -10.00 -18.50 -4.03
N PHE A 355 -9.74 -17.59 -3.09
CA PHE A 355 -10.52 -17.46 -1.86
C PHE A 355 -11.32 -16.15 -1.87
N VAL A 356 -12.45 -16.15 -1.15
CA VAL A 356 -13.23 -14.94 -0.85
C VAL A 356 -13.36 -14.79 0.66
N ALA A 357 -13.06 -13.60 1.17
CA ALA A 357 -13.15 -13.28 2.58
C ALA A 357 -14.45 -12.56 2.91
N LEU A 358 -15.15 -13.05 3.94
CA LEU A 358 -16.44 -12.56 4.40
C LEU A 358 -16.32 -12.05 5.83
N LYS A 359 -16.95 -10.91 6.11
CA LYS A 359 -17.13 -10.39 7.47
C LYS A 359 -18.61 -10.27 7.77
N PHE A 360 -19.05 -10.89 8.85
CA PHE A 360 -20.47 -10.97 9.17
C PHE A 360 -20.99 -9.71 9.85
N THR A 361 -20.16 -8.98 10.60
CA THR A 361 -20.58 -7.67 11.12
C THR A 361 -20.90 -6.68 10.00
N GLY A 362 -20.28 -6.86 8.83
CA GLY A 362 -20.57 -6.10 7.61
C GLY A 362 -21.99 -6.31 7.07
N ALA A 363 -22.70 -7.36 7.49
CA ALA A 363 -24.10 -7.60 7.13
C ALA A 363 -25.09 -6.73 7.94
N GLY A 364 -24.59 -5.92 8.88
CA GLY A 364 -25.36 -4.89 9.56
C GLY A 364 -25.78 -5.24 10.98
N ARG A 365 -26.72 -4.46 11.52
CA ARG A 365 -27.11 -4.46 12.94
C ARG A 365 -27.68 -5.78 13.41
N GLN A 366 -28.53 -6.42 12.59
CA GLN A 366 -29.12 -7.71 12.94
C GLN A 366 -28.04 -8.80 13.06
N ALA A 367 -27.08 -8.82 12.13
CA ALA A 367 -25.97 -9.75 12.20
C ALA A 367 -25.12 -9.49 13.45
N LEU A 368 -24.78 -8.23 13.73
CA LEU A 368 -24.02 -7.85 14.92
C LEU A 368 -24.70 -8.29 16.23
N TYR A 369 -26.00 -8.03 16.35
CA TYR A 369 -26.79 -8.47 17.51
C TYR A 369 -26.79 -10.00 17.63
N ALA A 370 -27.15 -10.70 16.56
CA ALA A 370 -27.21 -12.17 16.57
C ALA A 370 -25.87 -12.80 16.94
N LEU A 371 -24.76 -12.29 16.39
CA LEU A 371 -23.42 -12.75 16.73
C LEU A 371 -23.07 -12.51 18.21
N SER A 372 -23.34 -11.31 18.73
CA SER A 372 -23.05 -10.97 20.13
C SER A 372 -23.84 -11.83 21.14
N GLN A 373 -25.05 -12.24 20.76
CA GLN A 373 -25.93 -13.08 21.57
C GLN A 373 -25.80 -14.57 21.24
N ARG A 374 -24.92 -14.93 20.31
CA ARG A 374 -24.74 -16.30 19.78
C ARG A 374 -26.05 -16.94 19.29
N LEU A 375 -26.91 -16.12 18.68
CA LEU A 375 -28.13 -16.56 18.02
C LEU A 375 -27.84 -17.02 16.59
N PRO A 376 -28.70 -17.88 16.00
CA PRO A 376 -28.62 -18.16 14.57
C PRO A 376 -28.80 -16.88 13.74
N PRO A 377 -28.27 -16.84 12.50
CA PRO A 377 -28.53 -15.73 11.59
C PRO A 377 -30.04 -15.60 11.31
N SER A 378 -30.51 -14.39 11.02
CA SER A 378 -31.88 -14.19 10.54
C SER A 378 -32.11 -14.95 9.23
N GLU A 379 -33.36 -15.31 8.93
CA GLU A 379 -33.69 -16.12 7.74
C GLU A 379 -33.12 -15.52 6.44
N ALA A 380 -33.23 -14.20 6.26
CA ALA A 380 -32.67 -13.51 5.11
C ALA A 380 -31.13 -13.61 5.05
N LEU A 381 -30.45 -13.48 6.20
CA LEU A 381 -28.99 -13.62 6.26
C LEU A 381 -28.56 -15.07 6.05
N ALA A 382 -29.27 -16.04 6.65
CA ALA A 382 -29.02 -17.47 6.45
C ALA A 382 -29.14 -17.84 4.97
N SER A 383 -30.21 -17.41 4.30
CA SER A 383 -30.41 -17.61 2.85
C SER A 383 -29.27 -16.99 2.02
N ALA A 384 -28.81 -15.79 2.38
CA ALA A 384 -27.70 -15.14 1.70
C ALA A 384 -26.37 -15.90 1.87
N ILE A 385 -26.08 -16.40 3.08
CA ILE A 385 -24.89 -17.21 3.34
C ILE A 385 -24.98 -18.55 2.59
N ASP A 386 -26.14 -19.21 2.60
CA ASP A 386 -26.40 -20.45 1.88
C ASP A 386 -26.14 -20.30 0.38
N HIS A 387 -26.73 -19.28 -0.27
CA HIS A 387 -26.49 -19.01 -1.68
C HIS A 387 -25.03 -18.70 -1.98
N THR A 388 -24.34 -17.99 -1.07
CA THR A 388 -22.91 -17.71 -1.22
C THR A 388 -22.08 -18.99 -1.16
N CYS A 389 -22.35 -19.87 -0.20
CA CYS A 389 -21.67 -21.17 -0.07
C CYS A 389 -21.91 -22.06 -1.29
N GLN A 390 -23.15 -22.14 -1.79
CA GLN A 390 -23.50 -22.89 -2.99
C GLN A 390 -22.80 -22.33 -4.25
N LEU A 391 -22.79 -21.01 -4.41
CA LEU A 391 -22.11 -20.36 -5.53
C LEU A 391 -20.59 -20.59 -5.46
N ALA A 392 -20.00 -20.51 -4.27
CA ALA A 392 -18.57 -20.76 -4.08
C ALA A 392 -18.21 -22.21 -4.42
N ALA A 393 -19.00 -23.17 -3.93
CA ALA A 393 -18.83 -24.59 -4.21
C ALA A 393 -18.91 -24.89 -5.71
N SER A 394 -19.95 -24.41 -6.40
CA SER A 394 -20.14 -24.65 -7.85
C SER A 394 -19.05 -24.02 -8.72
N ARG A 395 -18.41 -22.94 -8.24
CA ARG A 395 -17.31 -22.26 -8.94
C ARG A 395 -15.92 -22.75 -8.52
N GLY A 396 -15.82 -23.67 -7.56
CA GLY A 396 -14.53 -24.09 -7.00
C GLY A 396 -13.78 -22.97 -6.27
N VAL A 397 -14.51 -22.00 -5.71
CA VAL A 397 -14.00 -20.90 -4.89
C VAL A 397 -14.12 -21.30 -3.41
N ARG A 398 -13.15 -20.89 -2.59
CA ARG A 398 -13.14 -21.16 -1.15
C ARG A 398 -13.54 -19.92 -0.35
N LEU A 399 -14.24 -20.11 0.76
CA LEU A 399 -14.73 -19.03 1.61
C LEU A 399 -13.95 -18.96 2.91
N LEU A 400 -13.50 -17.76 3.28
CA LEU A 400 -12.86 -17.45 4.54
C LEU A 400 -13.84 -16.63 5.36
N PHE A 401 -14.38 -17.21 6.42
CA PHE A 401 -15.14 -16.46 7.41
C PHE A 401 -14.11 -15.80 8.33
N ASP A 402 -13.98 -14.48 8.16
CA ASP A 402 -12.95 -13.70 8.85
C ASP A 402 -13.28 -13.60 10.34
N ALA A 403 -12.23 -13.68 11.16
CA ALA A 403 -12.32 -13.41 12.57
C ALA A 403 -12.41 -11.91 12.79
N GLU A 404 -13.22 -11.51 13.76
CA GLU A 404 -13.50 -10.12 14.11
C GLU A 404 -13.12 -9.90 15.59
N GLN A 405 -13.71 -8.89 16.25
CA GLN A 405 -13.45 -8.60 17.66
C GLN A 405 -13.97 -9.71 18.58
N GLN A 406 -13.36 -9.87 19.75
CA GLN A 406 -13.76 -10.91 20.73
C GLN A 406 -15.21 -10.82 21.19
N ALA A 407 -15.83 -9.63 21.14
CA ALA A 407 -17.24 -9.44 21.50
C ALA A 407 -18.22 -10.25 20.63
N VAL A 408 -17.81 -10.65 19.42
CA VAL A 408 -18.67 -11.38 18.45
C VAL A 408 -18.07 -12.70 17.98
N GLN A 409 -16.78 -12.95 18.25
CA GLN A 409 -16.05 -14.07 17.67
C GLN A 409 -16.68 -15.43 17.98
N ALA A 410 -17.23 -15.64 19.18
CA ALA A 410 -17.87 -16.91 19.54
C ALA A 410 -19.10 -17.20 18.66
N GLY A 411 -19.90 -16.19 18.31
CA GLY A 411 -21.02 -16.36 17.38
C GLY A 411 -20.56 -16.62 15.95
N ILE A 412 -19.46 -15.99 15.53
CA ILE A 412 -18.83 -16.27 14.22
C ILE A 412 -18.33 -17.71 14.16
N ASP A 413 -17.71 -18.20 15.24
CA ASP A 413 -17.21 -19.56 15.36
C ASP A 413 -18.36 -20.58 15.28
N ASP A 414 -19.48 -20.33 15.96
CA ASP A 414 -20.68 -21.16 15.91
C ASP A 414 -21.23 -21.26 14.48
N TRP A 415 -21.39 -20.12 13.80
CA TRP A 415 -21.86 -20.10 12.41
C TRP A 415 -20.85 -20.81 11.50
N THR A 416 -19.56 -20.54 11.66
CA THR A 416 -18.51 -21.14 10.85
C THR A 416 -18.53 -22.66 10.93
N LEU A 417 -18.61 -23.24 12.13
CA LEU A 417 -18.70 -24.70 12.30
C LEU A 417 -19.95 -25.28 11.64
N GLU A 418 -21.10 -24.60 11.76
CA GLU A 418 -22.34 -25.04 11.14
C GLU A 418 -22.21 -25.10 9.61
N TYR A 419 -21.68 -24.04 9.00
CA TYR A 419 -21.46 -24.01 7.55
C TYR A 419 -20.35 -24.97 7.09
N MET A 420 -19.34 -25.25 7.92
CA MET A 420 -18.36 -26.30 7.62
C MET A 420 -19.00 -27.69 7.60
N ARG A 421 -19.86 -28.02 8.57
CA ARG A 421 -20.57 -29.33 8.58
C ARG A 421 -21.42 -29.52 7.31
N ARG A 422 -22.03 -28.44 6.82
CA ARG A 422 -22.93 -28.48 5.66
C ARG A 422 -22.19 -28.52 4.32
N PHE A 423 -21.04 -27.85 4.19
CA PHE A 423 -20.38 -27.62 2.91
C PHE A 423 -18.97 -28.21 2.76
N ASN A 424 -18.29 -28.59 3.85
CA ASN A 424 -16.99 -29.26 3.76
C ASN A 424 -17.18 -30.77 3.66
N THR A 425 -16.31 -31.43 2.88
CA THR A 425 -16.31 -32.89 2.72
C THR A 425 -15.16 -33.51 3.54
N PRO A 426 -15.14 -34.84 3.73
CA PRO A 426 -14.00 -35.53 4.37
C PRO A 426 -12.65 -35.28 3.69
N GLU A 427 -12.65 -34.91 2.41
CA GLU A 427 -11.44 -34.70 1.59
C GLU A 427 -11.03 -33.23 1.47
N LYS A 428 -11.99 -32.29 1.48
CA LYS A 428 -11.71 -30.89 1.14
C LYS A 428 -12.60 -29.89 1.88
N ALA A 429 -12.00 -28.79 2.31
CA ALA A 429 -12.70 -27.64 2.86
C ALA A 429 -13.05 -26.61 1.78
N ILE A 430 -14.31 -26.17 1.80
CA ILE A 430 -14.81 -25.00 1.06
C ILE A 430 -14.86 -23.80 2.00
N VAL A 431 -15.38 -23.99 3.22
CA VAL A 431 -15.48 -22.98 4.28
C VAL A 431 -14.31 -23.10 5.24
N TYR A 432 -13.71 -21.96 5.56
CA TYR A 432 -12.55 -21.82 6.45
C TYR A 432 -12.88 -20.83 7.56
N GLY A 433 -12.54 -21.19 8.79
CA GLY A 433 -12.61 -20.34 9.96
C GLY A 433 -11.27 -19.66 10.20
N THR A 434 -11.30 -18.41 10.65
CA THR A 434 -10.08 -17.67 10.96
C THR A 434 -9.75 -17.76 12.45
N TYR A 435 -8.53 -18.18 12.79
CA TYR A 435 -8.08 -18.37 14.17
C TYR A 435 -6.98 -17.37 14.51
N GLN A 436 -7.17 -16.59 15.57
CA GLN A 436 -6.31 -15.46 15.96
C GLN A 436 -5.33 -15.87 17.08
N ALA A 437 -4.13 -16.32 16.71
CA ALA A 437 -3.14 -16.88 17.65
C ALA A 437 -2.61 -15.92 18.73
N TYR A 438 -2.94 -14.62 18.68
CA TYR A 438 -2.64 -13.68 19.77
C TYR A 438 -3.52 -13.87 21.01
N LEU A 439 -4.61 -14.63 20.93
CA LEU A 439 -5.48 -14.93 22.07
C LEU A 439 -5.00 -16.18 22.79
N LYS A 440 -4.98 -16.10 24.11
CA LYS A 440 -4.63 -17.22 25.00
C LYS A 440 -5.57 -18.43 24.84
N ALA A 441 -6.81 -18.20 24.37
CA ALA A 441 -7.85 -19.23 24.22
C ALA A 441 -7.86 -19.93 22.84
N THR A 442 -7.13 -19.42 21.84
CA THR A 442 -7.17 -19.97 20.48
C THR A 442 -6.78 -21.44 20.38
N PRO A 443 -5.73 -21.94 21.08
CA PRO A 443 -5.40 -23.36 21.05
C PRO A 443 -6.56 -24.25 21.51
N GLN A 444 -7.27 -23.84 22.56
CA GLN A 444 -8.40 -24.60 23.11
C GLN A 444 -9.60 -24.56 22.17
N THR A 445 -9.93 -23.40 21.59
CA THR A 445 -11.01 -23.29 20.59
C THR A 445 -10.71 -24.13 19.34
N LEU A 446 -9.50 -24.03 18.80
CA LEU A 446 -9.10 -24.80 17.62
C LEU A 446 -9.11 -26.31 17.91
N THR A 447 -8.67 -26.73 19.10
CA THR A 447 -8.77 -28.13 19.54
C THR A 447 -10.21 -28.62 19.53
N LYS A 448 -11.16 -27.83 20.08
CA LYS A 448 -12.59 -28.18 20.05
C LYS A 448 -13.12 -28.32 18.62
N HIS A 449 -12.72 -27.42 17.72
CA HIS A 449 -13.16 -27.45 16.32
C HIS A 449 -12.55 -28.62 15.54
N LEU A 450 -11.29 -28.97 15.81
CA LEU A 450 -10.66 -30.19 15.28
C LEU A 450 -11.42 -31.44 15.72
N LEU A 451 -11.80 -31.54 16.99
CA LEU A 451 -12.61 -32.65 17.48
C LEU A 451 -14.01 -32.67 16.83
N ALA A 452 -14.65 -31.51 16.66
CA ALA A 452 -15.93 -31.42 15.96
C ALA A 452 -15.82 -31.87 14.49
N ALA A 453 -14.74 -31.52 13.80
CA ALA A 453 -14.47 -31.95 12.43
C ALA A 453 -14.21 -33.46 12.33
N ARG A 454 -13.47 -34.02 13.30
CA ARG A 454 -13.24 -35.46 13.42
C ARG A 454 -14.57 -36.20 13.61
N ASP A 455 -15.37 -35.76 14.58
CA ASP A 455 -16.59 -36.45 14.99
C ASP A 455 -17.71 -36.28 13.94
N GLY A 456 -17.72 -35.15 13.23
CA GLY A 456 -18.64 -34.88 12.11
C GLY A 456 -18.16 -35.36 10.74
N ASN A 457 -16.98 -36.01 10.66
CA ASN A 457 -16.37 -36.50 9.43
C ASN A 457 -16.31 -35.46 8.29
N PHE A 458 -15.75 -34.28 8.57
CA PHE A 458 -15.49 -33.24 7.56
C PHE A 458 -14.09 -32.65 7.73
N THR A 459 -13.53 -32.08 6.65
CA THR A 459 -12.23 -31.39 6.69
C THR A 459 -12.39 -30.03 7.37
N LEU A 460 -11.57 -29.75 8.39
CA LEU A 460 -11.54 -28.43 9.01
C LEU A 460 -10.77 -27.44 8.13
N GLY A 461 -11.42 -26.38 7.68
CA GLY A 461 -10.76 -25.26 7.02
C GLY A 461 -10.21 -24.28 8.05
N VAL A 462 -8.88 -24.08 8.10
CA VAL A 462 -8.22 -23.22 9.09
C VAL A 462 -7.47 -22.11 8.39
N LYS A 463 -7.85 -20.85 8.62
CA LYS A 463 -7.02 -19.67 8.33
C LYS A 463 -6.34 -19.20 9.61
N LEU A 464 -5.04 -19.43 9.72
CA LEU A 464 -4.27 -19.04 10.90
C LEU A 464 -3.67 -17.65 10.72
N VAL A 465 -4.01 -16.73 11.62
CA VAL A 465 -3.46 -15.37 11.71
C VAL A 465 -2.92 -15.11 13.12
N ARG A 466 -2.12 -14.06 13.32
CA ARG A 466 -1.83 -13.58 14.67
C ARG A 466 -3.07 -12.91 15.29
N GLY A 467 -3.56 -11.86 14.65
CA GLY A 467 -4.70 -11.07 15.13
C GLY A 467 -4.61 -9.64 14.61
N ALA A 468 -5.75 -8.94 14.56
CA ALA A 468 -5.83 -7.56 14.03
C ALA A 468 -6.43 -6.56 15.03
N TYR A 469 -6.97 -7.02 16.17
CA TYR A 469 -7.80 -6.21 17.07
C TYR A 469 -7.10 -5.91 18.41
N LEU A 470 -5.77 -5.87 18.44
CA LEU A 470 -4.95 -5.65 19.64
C LEU A 470 -5.30 -4.36 20.40
N GLY A 471 -5.75 -3.32 19.67
CA GLY A 471 -6.14 -2.04 20.26
C GLY A 471 -7.57 -1.98 20.79
N SER A 472 -8.43 -2.94 20.44
CA SER A 472 -9.86 -2.94 20.81
C SER A 472 -10.27 -4.12 21.70
N ASP A 473 -9.60 -5.26 21.58
CA ASP A 473 -9.92 -6.43 22.40
C ASP A 473 -9.38 -6.30 23.83
N PRO A 474 -10.06 -6.88 24.84
CA PRO A 474 -9.61 -6.83 26.23
C PRO A 474 -8.20 -7.41 26.40
N ARG A 475 -7.27 -6.59 26.93
CA ARG A 475 -5.84 -6.93 27.03
C ARG A 475 -5.56 -8.26 27.71
N HIS A 476 -6.34 -8.64 28.72
CA HIS A 476 -6.13 -9.86 29.51
C HIS A 476 -6.36 -11.16 28.71
N LEU A 477 -7.10 -11.10 27.60
CA LEU A 477 -7.34 -12.24 26.70
C LEU A 477 -6.14 -12.51 25.78
N ILE A 478 -5.29 -11.52 25.58
CA ILE A 478 -4.18 -11.53 24.62
C ILE A 478 -2.91 -11.95 25.34
N HIS A 479 -2.03 -12.69 24.64
CA HIS A 479 -0.70 -13.05 25.15
C HIS A 479 0.09 -11.84 25.68
N ASP A 480 0.93 -12.06 26.69
CA ASP A 480 1.58 -10.96 27.42
C ASP A 480 2.69 -10.32 26.57
N THR A 481 3.39 -11.13 25.77
CA THR A 481 4.40 -10.64 24.83
C THR A 481 4.11 -11.02 23.38
N LYS A 482 4.73 -10.30 22.44
CA LYS A 482 4.73 -10.68 21.02
C LYS A 482 5.39 -12.04 20.82
N SER A 483 6.45 -12.34 21.56
CA SER A 483 7.16 -13.62 21.47
C SER A 483 6.22 -14.79 21.79
N ASP A 484 5.36 -14.63 22.79
CA ASP A 484 4.37 -15.66 23.15
C ASP A 484 3.33 -15.85 22.03
N THR A 485 2.88 -14.75 21.41
CA THR A 485 2.01 -14.83 20.23
C THR A 485 2.69 -15.55 19.06
N ASP A 486 3.97 -15.26 18.81
CA ASP A 486 4.75 -15.92 17.76
C ASP A 486 4.91 -17.41 18.05
N ALA A 487 5.27 -17.77 19.28
CA ALA A 487 5.41 -19.16 19.71
C ALA A 487 4.09 -19.93 19.59
N CYS A 488 2.97 -19.32 20.00
CA CYS A 488 1.64 -19.89 19.84
C CYS A 488 1.28 -20.09 18.36
N TYR A 489 1.48 -19.06 17.53
CA TYR A 489 1.24 -19.13 16.08
C TYR A 489 2.06 -20.23 15.40
N ASP A 490 3.37 -20.26 15.64
CA ASP A 490 4.29 -21.21 15.02
C ASP A 490 4.01 -22.65 15.51
N GLY A 491 3.67 -22.83 16.79
CA GLY A 491 3.32 -24.13 17.35
C GLY A 491 1.99 -24.67 16.81
N ILE A 492 0.97 -23.82 16.67
CA ILE A 492 -0.29 -24.21 15.99
C ILE A 492 0.00 -24.59 14.55
N ALA A 493 0.77 -23.78 13.82
CA ALA A 493 1.09 -24.05 12.42
C ALA A 493 1.80 -25.39 12.26
N GLU A 494 2.79 -25.68 13.10
CA GLU A 494 3.51 -26.96 13.08
C GLU A 494 2.59 -28.15 13.37
N ALA A 495 1.76 -28.07 14.42
CA ALA A 495 0.81 -29.11 14.78
C ALA A 495 -0.16 -29.43 13.63
N LEU A 496 -0.73 -28.39 12.98
CA LEU A 496 -1.64 -28.55 11.84
C LEU A 496 -0.93 -29.09 10.59
N LEU A 497 0.30 -28.65 10.31
CA LEU A 497 1.07 -29.12 9.16
C LEU A 497 1.44 -30.60 9.29
N ARG A 498 1.84 -31.03 10.49
CA ARG A 498 2.18 -32.43 10.81
C ARG A 498 0.96 -33.33 11.01
N LYS A 499 -0.22 -32.73 11.25
CA LYS A 499 -1.44 -33.39 11.73
C LYS A 499 -1.19 -34.17 13.01
N GLU A 500 -0.59 -33.51 13.99
CA GLU A 500 -0.16 -34.12 15.25
C GLU A 500 -0.63 -33.29 16.44
N TRP A 501 -1.06 -34.00 17.50
CA TRP A 501 -1.43 -33.37 18.76
C TRP A 501 -0.17 -33.05 19.55
N MET A 502 0.23 -31.77 19.49
CA MET A 502 1.42 -31.24 20.16
C MET A 502 1.16 -29.81 20.62
N ALA A 503 1.90 -29.36 21.63
CA ALA A 503 1.73 -28.02 22.17
C ALA A 503 1.80 -26.94 21.06
N PRO A 504 0.85 -25.98 21.03
CA PRO A 504 -0.16 -25.73 22.06
C PRO A 504 -1.49 -26.49 21.87
N LEU A 505 -1.64 -27.33 20.83
CA LEU A 505 -2.84 -28.13 20.57
C LEU A 505 -2.78 -29.49 21.28
N GLN A 506 -3.56 -29.65 22.35
CA GLN A 506 -3.52 -30.86 23.18
C GLN A 506 -4.88 -31.54 23.18
N LEU A 507 -4.89 -32.88 23.17
CA LEU A 507 -6.11 -33.63 23.40
C LEU A 507 -6.60 -33.37 24.84
N PRO A 508 -7.91 -33.16 25.05
CA PRO A 508 -8.49 -33.27 26.38
C PRO A 508 -8.23 -34.67 26.95
N THR A 509 -7.92 -34.78 28.25
CA THR A 509 -7.57 -36.04 28.92
C THR A 509 -8.58 -37.17 28.73
N ASN A 510 -9.85 -36.82 28.49
CA ASN A 510 -10.95 -37.77 28.33
C ASN A 510 -11.35 -38.03 26.86
N ALA A 511 -10.62 -37.49 25.90
CA ALA A 511 -10.93 -37.66 24.48
C ALA A 511 -10.31 -38.95 23.94
N ASN A 512 -11.06 -39.70 23.13
CA ASN A 512 -10.57 -40.90 22.43
C ASN A 512 -9.28 -40.59 21.65
N THR A 513 -8.29 -41.50 21.73
CA THR A 513 -6.99 -41.45 21.03
C THR A 513 -7.09 -41.62 19.50
N ARG A 514 -8.30 -41.54 18.93
CA ARG A 514 -8.50 -41.55 17.47
C ARG A 514 -7.74 -40.38 16.85
N GLY A 515 -7.16 -40.66 15.68
CA GLY A 515 -6.18 -39.81 14.99
C GLY A 515 -6.62 -38.37 14.72
N PHE A 516 -5.66 -37.57 14.26
CA PHE A 516 -5.85 -36.16 13.93
C PHE A 516 -6.77 -36.01 12.69
N PRO A 517 -7.77 -35.11 12.71
CA PRO A 517 -8.71 -34.94 11.59
C PRO A 517 -8.04 -34.38 10.33
N ASN A 518 -8.73 -34.45 9.20
CA ASN A 518 -8.29 -33.74 8.00
C ASN A 518 -8.43 -32.22 8.19
N VAL A 519 -7.41 -31.50 7.70
CA VAL A 519 -7.32 -30.04 7.76
C VAL A 519 -6.85 -29.53 6.40
N ASN A 520 -7.41 -28.41 5.96
CA ASN A 520 -6.80 -27.55 4.95
C ASN A 520 -6.45 -26.21 5.59
N MET A 521 -5.26 -25.70 5.30
CA MET A 521 -4.70 -24.56 6.02
C MET A 521 -4.42 -23.38 5.11
N VAL A 522 -4.83 -22.18 5.53
CA VAL A 522 -4.33 -20.90 5.05
C VAL A 522 -3.40 -20.33 6.12
N LEU A 523 -2.10 -20.32 5.88
CA LEU A 523 -1.09 -19.73 6.76
C LEU A 523 -0.89 -18.26 6.38
N ALA A 524 -1.50 -17.35 7.12
CA ALA A 524 -1.47 -15.92 6.83
C ALA A 524 -0.47 -15.17 7.73
N SER A 525 0.68 -14.77 7.17
CA SER A 525 1.74 -14.06 7.88
C SER A 525 2.68 -13.29 6.95
N HIS A 526 3.07 -12.08 7.36
CA HIS A 526 4.17 -11.31 6.79
C HIS A 526 5.49 -11.45 7.56
N ASN A 527 5.49 -12.18 8.68
CA ASN A 527 6.71 -12.46 9.43
C ASN A 527 7.50 -13.53 8.68
N ARG A 528 8.69 -13.15 8.20
CA ARG A 528 9.57 -14.02 7.42
C ARG A 528 9.95 -15.29 8.17
N ASP A 529 10.28 -15.19 9.46
CA ASP A 529 10.74 -16.34 10.26
C ASP A 529 9.65 -17.41 10.38
N SER A 530 8.40 -17.01 10.69
CA SER A 530 7.25 -17.93 10.74
C SER A 530 6.99 -18.60 9.38
N VAL A 531 7.10 -17.84 8.28
CA VAL A 531 6.90 -18.36 6.92
C VAL A 531 8.00 -19.36 6.55
N LEU A 532 9.26 -19.04 6.86
CA LEU A 532 10.40 -19.93 6.60
C LEU A 532 10.33 -21.19 7.47
N LYS A 533 9.89 -21.09 8.73
CA LYS A 533 9.69 -22.25 9.60
C LYS A 533 8.62 -23.20 9.06
N ALA A 534 7.49 -22.67 8.57
CA ALA A 534 6.47 -23.49 7.93
C ALA A 534 6.97 -24.09 6.61
N ARG A 535 7.72 -23.32 5.82
CA ARG A 535 8.33 -23.80 4.57
C ARG A 535 9.34 -24.91 4.82
N SER A 536 10.23 -24.80 5.79
CA SER A 536 11.23 -25.84 6.08
C SER A 536 10.60 -27.18 6.48
N LEU A 537 9.44 -27.15 7.14
CA LEU A 537 8.65 -28.37 7.41
C LEU A 537 8.12 -29.03 6.12
N ILE A 538 7.69 -28.22 5.14
CA ILE A 538 7.19 -28.70 3.85
C ILE A 538 8.33 -29.24 2.99
N ASP A 539 9.42 -28.46 2.87
CA ASP A 539 10.59 -28.81 2.07
C ASP A 539 11.27 -30.08 2.64
N GLY A 540 11.23 -30.26 3.96
CA GLY A 540 11.67 -31.49 4.64
C GLY A 540 10.72 -32.68 4.52
N GLY A 541 9.60 -32.57 3.77
CA GLY A 541 8.64 -33.65 3.57
C GLY A 541 7.78 -34.00 4.80
N ASN A 542 7.79 -33.16 5.84
CA ASN A 542 7.11 -33.41 7.10
C ASN A 542 5.67 -32.88 7.15
N ASN A 543 5.12 -32.39 6.04
CA ASN A 543 3.76 -31.87 5.97
C ASN A 543 2.75 -32.91 5.43
N LYS A 544 1.65 -33.08 6.16
CA LYS A 544 0.51 -33.94 5.78
C LYS A 544 -0.74 -33.12 5.41
N THR A 545 -0.63 -31.80 5.47
CA THR A 545 -1.71 -30.84 5.23
C THR A 545 -1.43 -29.99 4.00
N GLU A 546 -2.45 -29.80 3.15
CA GLU A 546 -2.41 -28.80 2.09
C GLU A 546 -2.41 -27.41 2.72
N VAL A 547 -1.43 -26.58 2.34
CA VAL A 547 -1.26 -25.24 2.89
C VAL A 547 -1.22 -24.18 1.79
N ALA A 548 -1.93 -23.09 2.00
CA ALA A 548 -1.90 -21.87 1.23
C ALA A 548 -1.23 -20.76 2.07
N PHE A 549 -0.06 -20.28 1.65
CA PHE A 549 0.56 -19.10 2.25
C PHE A 549 -0.15 -17.85 1.78
N ALA A 550 -0.50 -16.96 2.69
CA ALA A 550 -1.23 -15.74 2.36
C ALA A 550 -0.60 -14.49 2.94
N GLN A 551 -0.53 -13.43 2.14
CA GLN A 551 -0.07 -12.11 2.55
C GLN A 551 -0.97 -11.01 2.00
N LEU A 552 -1.19 -9.94 2.77
CA LEU A 552 -1.81 -8.71 2.24
C LEU A 552 -0.98 -8.16 1.06
N GLN A 553 -1.68 -7.69 0.03
CA GLN A 553 -1.09 -6.96 -1.07
C GLN A 553 -0.44 -5.66 -0.59
N GLY A 554 0.74 -5.35 -1.14
CA GLY A 554 1.47 -4.12 -0.82
C GLY A 554 2.21 -4.17 0.52
N MET A 555 2.31 -5.35 1.15
CA MET A 555 3.06 -5.57 2.39
C MET A 555 3.97 -6.79 2.28
N ALA A 556 5.21 -6.64 2.77
CA ALA A 556 6.27 -7.65 2.82
C ALA A 556 6.41 -8.46 1.52
N ASP A 557 6.49 -7.75 0.37
CA ASP A 557 6.60 -8.38 -0.93
C ASP A 557 7.89 -9.20 -1.07
N GLU A 558 8.94 -8.91 -0.29
CA GLU A 558 10.14 -9.73 -0.20
C GLU A 558 9.84 -11.16 0.26
N VAL A 559 8.91 -11.34 1.21
CA VAL A 559 8.51 -12.66 1.72
C VAL A 559 7.62 -13.37 0.69
N SER A 560 6.65 -12.65 0.14
CA SER A 560 5.76 -13.21 -0.88
C SER A 560 6.50 -13.62 -2.15
N CYS A 561 7.46 -12.80 -2.61
CA CYS A 561 8.24 -13.10 -3.79
C CYS A 561 9.25 -14.21 -3.53
N GLU A 562 9.78 -14.38 -2.31
CA GLU A 562 10.63 -15.54 -1.96
C GLU A 562 9.85 -16.88 -2.09
N LEU A 563 8.57 -16.89 -1.72
CA LEU A 563 7.67 -18.04 -1.93
C LEU A 563 7.36 -18.30 -3.41
N VAL A 564 7.38 -17.26 -4.25
CA VAL A 564 7.12 -17.36 -5.69
C VAL A 564 8.40 -17.65 -6.49
N ALA A 565 9.55 -17.10 -6.10
CA ALA A 565 10.82 -17.18 -6.82
C ALA A 565 11.54 -18.52 -6.60
N GLY A 566 11.23 -19.24 -5.50
CA GLY A 566 11.71 -20.61 -5.26
C GLY A 566 11.24 -21.65 -6.30
N ARG A 567 10.77 -21.21 -7.47
CA ARG A 567 10.25 -22.03 -8.57
C ARG A 567 11.28 -22.43 -9.61
N GLU A 568 12.38 -21.69 -9.72
CA GLU A 568 13.33 -21.84 -10.84
C GLU A 568 14.68 -22.42 -10.41
N GLN A 569 14.96 -22.56 -9.10
CA GLN A 569 16.34 -22.78 -8.64
C GLN A 569 16.78 -24.24 -8.49
N ASP A 570 15.87 -25.21 -8.46
CA ASP A 570 16.26 -26.60 -8.27
C ASP A 570 15.49 -27.48 -9.25
N GLY A 571 16.16 -27.96 -10.31
CA GLY A 571 15.68 -29.00 -11.23
C GLY A 571 15.33 -30.35 -10.58
N ARG A 572 15.00 -30.34 -9.29
CA ARG A 572 14.61 -31.43 -8.38
C ARG A 572 13.10 -31.57 -8.22
N GLY A 573 12.29 -31.02 -9.12
CA GLY A 573 10.83 -31.26 -9.13
C GLY A 573 10.12 -30.88 -7.82
N GLU A 574 10.57 -29.79 -7.15
CA GLU A 574 9.97 -29.38 -5.87
C GLU A 574 8.48 -29.04 -6.01
N LYS A 575 7.70 -29.44 -4.99
CA LYS A 575 6.26 -29.25 -4.89
C LYS A 575 5.94 -27.75 -4.93
N LYS A 576 5.16 -27.31 -5.93
CA LYS A 576 4.73 -25.91 -6.07
C LYS A 576 4.06 -25.39 -4.79
N LEU A 577 4.72 -24.46 -4.09
CA LEU A 577 4.14 -23.79 -2.93
C LEU A 577 2.99 -22.88 -3.35
N ASN A 578 1.89 -22.99 -2.61
CA ASN A 578 0.66 -22.26 -2.88
C ASN A 578 0.68 -20.89 -2.19
N ALA A 579 1.12 -19.85 -2.90
CA ALA A 579 1.17 -18.47 -2.39
C ALA A 579 0.01 -17.62 -2.92
N TYR A 580 -0.64 -16.86 -2.04
CA TYR A 580 -1.80 -16.01 -2.33
C TYR A 580 -1.60 -14.59 -1.83
N LYS A 581 -2.16 -13.62 -2.55
CA LYS A 581 -2.27 -12.23 -2.10
C LYS A 581 -3.70 -11.90 -1.69
N TYR A 582 -3.85 -11.32 -0.51
CA TYR A 582 -5.11 -10.78 -0.03
C TYR A 582 -5.29 -9.35 -0.55
N LEU A 583 -6.43 -9.12 -1.20
CA LEU A 583 -6.80 -7.88 -1.87
C LEU A 583 -8.20 -7.47 -1.45
N VAL A 584 -8.46 -6.17 -1.47
CA VAL A 584 -9.82 -5.63 -1.35
C VAL A 584 -10.26 -4.91 -2.62
N TRP A 585 -11.55 -4.96 -2.91
CA TRP A 585 -12.16 -4.24 -4.03
C TRP A 585 -13.44 -3.53 -3.59
N GLY A 586 -13.80 -2.48 -4.33
CA GLY A 586 -14.90 -1.57 -4.01
C GLY A 586 -14.58 -0.15 -4.47
N SER A 587 -15.48 0.80 -4.21
CA SER A 587 -15.23 2.21 -4.59
C SER A 587 -13.94 2.74 -3.98
N THR A 588 -13.40 3.84 -4.54
CA THR A 588 -12.21 4.46 -3.97
C THR A 588 -12.47 4.87 -2.52
N GLY A 589 -13.62 5.47 -2.23
CA GLY A 589 -14.03 5.84 -0.89
C GLY A 589 -14.19 4.66 0.07
N GLU A 590 -14.81 3.56 -0.38
CA GLU A 590 -14.99 2.34 0.42
C GLU A 590 -13.64 1.71 0.77
N CYS A 591 -12.76 1.57 -0.22
CA CYS A 591 -11.41 1.05 -0.01
C CYS A 591 -10.58 1.97 0.90
N MET A 592 -10.70 3.29 0.79
CA MET A 592 -10.01 4.21 1.69
C MET A 592 -10.46 4.05 3.14
N LYS A 593 -11.77 3.91 3.38
CA LYS A 593 -12.30 3.65 4.73
C LYS A 593 -11.76 2.33 5.28
N TYR A 594 -11.74 1.27 4.47
CA TYR A 594 -11.15 -0.02 4.84
C TYR A 594 -9.66 0.12 5.19
N LEU A 595 -8.87 0.75 4.33
CA LEU A 595 -7.43 0.91 4.51
C LEU A 595 -7.10 1.78 5.72
N LEU A 596 -7.87 2.83 5.98
CA LEU A 596 -7.73 3.65 7.18
C LEU A 596 -7.91 2.83 8.46
N ARG A 597 -8.99 2.04 8.54
CA ARG A 597 -9.23 1.15 9.70
C ARG A 597 -8.07 0.18 9.88
N ARG A 598 -7.63 -0.48 8.80
CA ARG A 598 -6.50 -1.42 8.85
C ARG A 598 -5.19 -0.74 9.26
N ALA A 599 -4.94 0.48 8.80
CA ALA A 599 -3.74 1.24 9.15
C ALA A 599 -3.75 1.73 10.60
N GLN A 600 -4.93 2.07 11.15
CA GLN A 600 -5.10 2.45 12.56
C GLN A 600 -4.93 1.24 13.49
N GLU A 601 -5.61 0.13 13.18
CA GLU A 601 -5.54 -1.13 13.94
C GLU A 601 -4.13 -1.73 13.94
N ASN A 602 -3.42 -1.64 12.82
CA ASN A 602 -2.10 -2.23 12.65
C ASN A 602 -0.98 -1.18 12.67
N ARG A 603 -1.17 -0.03 13.32
CA ARG A 603 -0.22 1.09 13.30
C ARG A 603 1.21 0.67 13.62
N ASP A 604 1.40 -0.19 14.61
CA ASP A 604 2.72 -0.69 15.01
C ASP A 604 3.32 -1.67 13.99
N ALA A 605 2.50 -2.43 13.27
CA ALA A 605 2.98 -3.24 12.14
C ALA A 605 3.35 -2.36 10.94
N VAL A 606 2.56 -1.32 10.66
CA VAL A 606 2.83 -0.33 9.60
C VAL A 606 4.15 0.39 9.83
N GLN A 607 4.44 0.80 11.07
CA GLN A 607 5.72 1.45 11.43
C GLN A 607 6.94 0.51 11.31
N ARG A 608 6.72 -0.80 11.38
CA ARG A 608 7.77 -1.82 11.31
C ARG A 608 8.12 -2.26 9.88
N THR A 609 7.53 -1.64 8.85
CA THR A 609 7.84 -1.90 7.43
C THR A 609 9.22 -1.40 6.96
N ARG A 610 10.14 -1.08 7.88
CA ARG A 610 11.51 -0.62 7.56
C ARG A 610 12.28 -1.67 6.77
N SER A 611 12.18 -2.94 7.15
CA SER A 611 12.83 -4.04 6.44
C SER A 611 12.38 -4.12 4.98
N GLY A 612 11.06 -4.02 4.73
CA GLY A 612 10.50 -4.01 3.37
C GLY A 612 10.96 -2.81 2.55
N ARG A 613 11.03 -1.61 3.16
CA ARG A 613 11.60 -0.41 2.51
C ARG A 613 13.06 -0.62 2.13
N ASP A 614 13.86 -1.14 3.04
CA ASP A 614 15.29 -1.33 2.83
C ASP A 614 15.56 -2.42 1.77
N ALA A 615 14.73 -3.48 1.74
CA ALA A 615 14.75 -4.49 0.69
C ALA A 615 14.39 -3.91 -0.69
N MET A 616 13.35 -3.08 -0.78
CA MET A 616 12.99 -2.39 -2.03
C MET A 616 14.08 -1.42 -2.48
N ARG A 617 14.71 -0.70 -1.56
CA ARG A 617 15.84 0.20 -1.86
C ARG A 617 17.04 -0.59 -2.40
N ALA A 618 17.37 -1.72 -1.76
CA ALA A 618 18.44 -2.59 -2.23
C ALA A 618 18.17 -3.12 -3.65
N GLU A 619 16.93 -3.49 -3.96
CA GLU A 619 16.54 -3.93 -5.30
C GLU A 619 16.64 -2.79 -6.35
N VAL A 620 16.27 -1.56 -6.01
CA VAL A 620 16.49 -0.40 -6.88
C VAL A 620 17.98 -0.20 -7.16
N VAL A 621 18.81 -0.21 -6.11
CA VAL A 621 20.27 -0.08 -6.24
C VAL A 621 20.84 -1.19 -7.12
N ARG A 622 20.40 -2.43 -6.94
CA ARG A 622 20.82 -3.57 -7.75
C ARG A 622 20.48 -3.37 -9.24
N ARG A 623 19.26 -2.93 -9.55
CA ARG A 623 18.85 -2.64 -10.95
C ARG A 623 19.66 -1.51 -11.57
N VAL A 624 19.95 -0.47 -10.80
CA VAL A 624 20.79 0.66 -11.24
C VAL A 624 22.22 0.18 -11.52
N LYS A 625 22.84 -0.57 -10.59
CA LYS A 625 24.18 -1.14 -10.79
C LYS A 625 24.26 -2.01 -12.04
N GLY A 626 23.26 -2.90 -12.24
CA GLY A 626 23.19 -3.75 -13.42
C GLY A 626 23.04 -2.95 -14.72
N PHE A 627 22.27 -1.86 -14.73
CA PHE A 627 22.13 -0.99 -15.90
C PHE A 627 23.44 -0.28 -16.29
N PHE A 628 24.25 0.09 -15.30
CA PHE A 628 25.53 0.78 -15.52
C PHE A 628 26.75 -0.16 -15.56
N GLY A 629 26.56 -1.49 -15.57
CA GLY A 629 27.67 -2.45 -15.63
C GLY A 629 28.54 -2.54 -14.38
N PHE A 630 28.04 -2.04 -13.23
CA PHE A 630 28.72 -2.14 -11.93
C PHE A 630 28.27 -3.39 -11.13
N ALA A 631 27.78 -4.41 -11.83
CA ALA A 631 27.17 -5.61 -11.24
C ALA A 631 28.20 -6.45 -10.48
#